data_AF-A0A2G1BP53-F1
#
_entry.id   AF-A0A2G1BP53-F1
#
_cell.length_a   1.000
_cell.length_b   1.000
_cell.length_c   1.000
_cell.angle_alpha   90.00
_cell.angle_beta   90.00
_cell.angle_gamma   90.00
#
_symmetry.space_group_name_H-M   'P 1'
#
loop_
_entity.id
_entity.type
_entity.pdbx_description
1 polymer ?
#
loop_
_entity_poly.entity_id
_entity_poly.type
_entity_poly.pdbx_seq_one_letter_code
_entity_poly.pdbx_strand_id
1 'polypeptide(L)'
;MVDCSTIDPATARRLAERCTAQGNPLADAPVSGGTVGAAAGTLTFMVGASDELFAQAQPVLQAMGKNIVHCGGTGTGQVAKICNNLLLATSMIGVSEA
;
A
#
# COMPACT_ATOMS: atom_id res chain seq x y z
N MET A 1 -7.89 -5.73 -9.40
CA MET A 1 -7.70 -4.26 -9.34
C MET A 1 -6.69 -3.94 -8.24
N VAL A 2 -5.88 -2.90 -8.41
CA VAL A 2 -4.93 -2.44 -7.37
C VAL A 2 -5.18 -0.96 -7.10
N ASP A 3 -5.42 -0.60 -5.84
CA ASP A 3 -5.53 0.80 -5.39
C ASP A 3 -4.26 1.22 -4.66
N CYS A 4 -3.52 2.17 -5.24
CA CYS A 4 -2.27 2.69 -4.68
C CYS A 4 -2.47 3.95 -3.83
N SER A 5 -3.71 4.41 -3.67
CA SER A 5 -4.05 5.58 -2.86
C SER A 5 -3.80 5.29 -1.38
N THR A 6 -3.54 6.33 -0.60
CA THR A 6 -3.62 6.22 0.87
C THR A 6 -5.03 6.61 1.30
N ILE A 7 -5.80 5.65 1.81
CA ILE A 7 -7.18 5.81 2.27
C ILE A 7 -7.35 5.09 3.62
N ASP A 8 -8.48 5.30 4.31
CA ASP A 8 -8.71 4.56 5.55
C ASP A 8 -8.95 3.05 5.27
N PRO A 9 -8.54 2.15 6.19
CA PRO A 9 -8.65 0.71 5.97
C PRO A 9 -10.10 0.20 5.84
N ALA A 10 -11.06 0.88 6.46
CA ALA A 10 -12.47 0.48 6.39
C ALA A 10 -13.02 0.74 4.98
N THR A 11 -12.69 1.88 4.38
CA THR A 11 -13.04 2.18 2.99
C THR A 11 -12.40 1.19 2.02
N ALA A 12 -11.11 0.85 2.19
CA ALA A 12 -10.44 -0.14 1.35
C ALA A 12 -11.14 -1.51 1.37
N ARG A 13 -11.49 -2.00 2.57
CA ARG A 13 -12.23 -3.27 2.73
C ARG A 13 -13.62 -3.22 2.09
N ARG A 14 -14.35 -2.13 2.31
CA ARG A 14 -15.70 -1.96 1.75
C ARG A 14 -15.70 -1.84 0.23
N LEU A 15 -14.65 -1.24 -0.35
CA LEU A 15 -14.43 -1.26 -1.79
C LEU A 15 -14.12 -2.68 -2.27
N ALA A 16 -13.25 -3.39 -1.56
CA ALA A 16 -12.87 -4.76 -1.91
C ALA A 16 -14.07 -5.72 -1.96
N GLU A 17 -14.99 -5.62 -0.99
CA GLU A 17 -16.25 -6.37 -0.98
C GLU A 17 -17.07 -6.10 -2.25
N ARG A 18 -17.25 -4.82 -2.61
CA ARG A 18 -18.01 -4.42 -3.80
C ARG A 18 -17.35 -4.88 -5.10
N CYS A 19 -16.04 -4.76 -5.20
CA CYS A 19 -15.31 -5.18 -6.39
C CYS A 19 -15.32 -6.70 -6.54
N THR A 20 -15.16 -7.45 -5.44
CA THR A 20 -15.24 -8.91 -5.42
C THR A 20 -16.63 -9.41 -5.82
N ALA A 21 -17.70 -8.74 -5.36
CA ALA A 21 -19.07 -9.06 -5.79
C ALA A 21 -19.30 -8.89 -7.31
N GLN A 22 -18.43 -8.16 -8.00
CA GLN A 22 -18.43 -7.98 -9.45
C GLN A 22 -17.38 -8.84 -10.17
N GLY A 23 -16.75 -9.79 -9.48
CA GLY A 23 -15.71 -10.65 -10.04
C GLY A 23 -14.34 -9.98 -10.18
N ASN A 24 -14.14 -8.80 -9.59
CA ASN A 24 -12.91 -8.01 -9.68
C ASN A 24 -12.26 -7.87 -8.30
N PRO A 25 -11.50 -8.86 -7.81
CA PRO A 25 -10.86 -8.75 -6.49
C PRO A 25 -9.92 -7.53 -6.44
N LEU A 26 -9.86 -6.88 -5.28
CA LEU A 26 -9.11 -5.64 -5.05
C LEU A 26 -7.98 -5.87 -4.06
N ALA A 27 -6.79 -5.41 -4.42
CA ALA A 27 -5.64 -5.24 -3.54
C ALA A 27 -5.47 -3.75 -3.21
N ASP A 28 -5.18 -3.42 -1.95
CA ASP A 28 -4.65 -2.11 -1.59
C ASP A 28 -3.13 -2.18 -1.59
N ALA A 29 -2.49 -1.21 -2.24
CA ALA A 29 -1.03 -1.14 -2.36
C ALA A 29 -0.53 0.30 -2.17
N PRO A 30 -0.86 0.98 -1.04
CA PRO A 30 -0.35 2.31 -0.76
C PRO A 30 1.18 2.36 -0.80
N VAL A 31 1.71 3.51 -1.23
CA VAL A 31 3.12 3.67 -1.58
C VAL A 31 3.89 4.61 -0.65
N SER A 32 5.20 4.42 -0.57
CA SER A 32 6.17 5.35 0.03
C SER A 32 7.32 5.62 -0.94
N GLY A 33 7.93 6.81 -0.84
CA GLY A 33 9.06 7.24 -1.70
C GLY A 33 8.83 8.53 -2.50
N GLY A 34 7.58 9.03 -2.54
CA GLY A 34 7.24 10.29 -3.19
C GLY A 34 7.48 10.31 -4.71
N THR A 35 7.44 11.49 -5.31
CA THR A 35 7.62 11.68 -6.75
C THR A 35 9.01 11.27 -7.24
N VAL A 36 10.04 11.47 -6.42
CA VAL A 36 11.43 11.06 -6.72
C VAL A 36 11.53 9.54 -6.80
N GLY A 37 10.99 8.82 -5.80
CA GLY A 37 10.95 7.36 -5.81
C GLY A 37 10.16 6.80 -6.99
N ALA A 38 9.03 7.45 -7.34
CA ALA A 38 8.21 7.06 -8.49
C ALA A 38 8.98 7.20 -9.81
N ALA A 39 9.62 8.35 -10.06
CA ALA A 39 10.40 8.59 -11.26
C ALA A 39 11.59 7.63 -11.39
N ALA A 40 12.19 7.22 -10.26
CA ALA A 40 13.30 6.29 -10.22
C ALA A 40 12.89 4.80 -10.23
N GLY A 41 11.58 4.48 -10.19
CA GLY A 41 11.11 3.10 -10.06
C GLY A 41 11.51 2.43 -8.73
N THR A 42 11.66 3.23 -7.67
CA THR A 42 12.17 2.77 -6.36
C THR A 42 11.15 2.88 -5.23
N LEU A 43 9.87 3.00 -5.55
CA LEU A 43 8.80 3.04 -4.54
C LEU A 43 8.81 1.79 -3.64
N THR A 44 8.32 1.99 -2.42
CA THR A 44 7.94 0.89 -1.53
C THR A 44 6.43 0.74 -1.57
N PHE A 45 5.94 -0.44 -1.95
CA PHE A 45 4.53 -0.81 -1.92
C PHE A 45 4.24 -1.68 -0.70
N MET A 46 3.21 -1.34 0.05
CA MET A 46 2.70 -2.12 1.19
C MET A 46 1.37 -2.74 0.76
N VAL A 47 1.36 -4.03 0.43
CA VAL A 47 0.26 -4.66 -0.32
C VAL A 47 -0.61 -5.51 0.59
N GLY A 48 -1.89 -5.14 0.75
CA GLY A 48 -2.94 -5.99 1.31
C GLY A 48 -3.67 -6.73 0.19
N ALA A 49 -3.57 -8.06 0.17
CA ALA A 49 -4.17 -8.93 -0.84
C ALA A 49 -4.21 -10.40 -0.36
N SER A 50 -5.02 -11.26 -1.00
CA SER A 50 -4.80 -12.71 -0.87
C SER A 50 -3.46 -13.11 -1.50
N ASP A 51 -2.94 -14.29 -1.17
CA ASP A 51 -1.68 -14.80 -1.71
C ASP A 51 -1.70 -14.86 -3.25
N GLU A 52 -2.82 -15.30 -3.83
CA GLU A 52 -2.98 -15.42 -5.28
C GLU A 52 -3.02 -14.05 -5.95
N LEU A 53 -3.74 -13.09 -5.36
CA LEU A 53 -3.84 -11.74 -5.90
C LEU A 53 -2.51 -10.98 -5.74
N PHE A 54 -1.79 -11.21 -4.63
CA PHE A 54 -0.46 -10.66 -4.43
C PHE A 54 0.51 -11.19 -5.51
N ALA A 55 0.53 -12.51 -5.76
CA ALA A 55 1.38 -13.11 -6.78
C ALA A 55 1.11 -12.55 -8.18
N GLN A 56 -0.14 -12.19 -8.49
CA GLN A 56 -0.51 -11.54 -9.75
C GLN A 56 -0.12 -10.06 -9.81
N ALA A 57 -0.26 -9.32 -8.71
CA ALA A 57 0.04 -7.90 -8.64
C ALA A 57 1.54 -7.61 -8.58
N GLN A 58 2.31 -8.46 -7.90
CA GLN A 58 3.73 -8.24 -7.60
C GLN A 58 4.59 -7.93 -8.84
N PRO A 59 4.51 -8.67 -9.96
CA PRO A 59 5.33 -8.38 -11.15
C PRO A 59 5.06 -7.00 -11.74
N VAL A 60 3.81 -6.53 -11.67
CA VAL A 60 3.43 -5.20 -12.18
C VAL A 60 3.97 -4.11 -11.24
N LEU A 61 3.84 -4.31 -9.92
CA LEU A 61 4.31 -3.34 -8.94
C LEU A 61 5.84 -3.23 -8.92
N GLN A 62 6.56 -4.32 -9.21
CA GLN A 62 8.02 -4.33 -9.34
C GLN A 62 8.54 -3.45 -10.48
N ALA A 63 7.73 -3.12 -11.48
CA ALA A 63 8.12 -2.18 -12.52
C ALA A 63 8.22 -0.73 -12.01
N MET A 64 7.59 -0.41 -10.88
CA MET A 64 7.56 0.94 -10.29
C MET A 64 8.22 1.00 -8.91
N GLY A 65 8.50 -0.15 -8.31
CA GLY A 65 8.90 -0.27 -6.91
C GLY A 65 10.11 -1.15 -6.70
N LYS A 66 10.95 -0.75 -5.76
CA LYS A 66 12.10 -1.54 -5.29
C LYS A 66 11.69 -2.54 -4.21
N ASN A 67 10.74 -2.18 -3.36
CA ASN A 67 10.30 -3.02 -2.24
C ASN A 67 8.80 -3.28 -2.36
N ILE A 68 8.40 -4.53 -2.52
CA ILE A 68 7.00 -4.95 -2.57
C ILE A 68 6.74 -5.87 -1.38
N VAL A 69 6.03 -5.37 -0.36
CA VAL A 69 5.83 -6.08 0.90
C VAL A 69 4.40 -6.59 0.96
N HIS A 70 4.21 -7.90 1.13
CA HIS A 70 2.89 -8.48 1.37
C HIS A 70 2.53 -8.34 2.85
N CYS A 71 1.46 -7.59 3.12
CA CYS A 71 1.04 -7.20 4.47
C CYS A 71 -0.10 -8.08 5.02
N GLY A 72 -0.50 -9.13 4.32
CA GLY A 72 -1.70 -9.93 4.63
C GLY A 72 -2.87 -9.56 3.72
N GLY A 73 -4.10 -9.81 4.17
CA GLY A 73 -5.31 -9.60 3.36
C GLY A 73 -5.67 -8.14 3.07
N THR A 74 -6.63 -7.91 2.16
CA THR A 74 -7.02 -6.55 1.75
C THR A 74 -7.39 -5.65 2.94
N GLY A 75 -6.86 -4.44 2.92
CA GLY A 75 -6.92 -3.41 3.95
C GLY A 75 -5.70 -3.37 4.86
N THR A 76 -4.86 -4.41 4.90
CA THR A 76 -3.66 -4.40 5.76
C THR A 76 -2.51 -3.57 5.20
N GLY A 77 -2.46 -3.33 3.88
CA GLY A 77 -1.53 -2.40 3.26
C GLY A 77 -1.74 -0.97 3.78
N GLN A 78 -3.00 -0.53 3.87
CA GLN A 78 -3.36 0.75 4.49
C GLN A 78 -2.96 0.81 5.97
N VAL A 79 -3.18 -0.26 6.74
CA VAL A 79 -2.75 -0.31 8.15
C VAL A 79 -1.23 -0.16 8.27
N ALA A 80 -0.47 -0.90 7.46
CA ALA A 80 0.99 -0.79 7.42
C ALA A 80 1.43 0.63 7.05
N LYS A 81 0.75 1.26 6.08
CA LYS A 81 1.04 2.64 5.66
C LYS A 81 0.74 3.66 6.74
N ILE A 82 -0.33 3.49 7.50
CA ILE A 82 -0.66 4.34 8.65
C ILE A 82 0.47 4.28 9.68
N CYS A 83 0.93 3.08 10.05
CA CYS A 83 2.06 2.90 10.96
C CYS A 83 3.33 3.60 10.44
N ASN A 84 3.64 3.43 9.15
CA ASN A 84 4.78 4.10 8.52
C ASN A 84 4.69 5.63 8.63
N ASN A 85 3.54 6.22 8.33
CA ASN A 85 3.38 7.67 8.39
C ASN A 85 3.34 8.21 9.83
N LEU A 86 2.80 7.44 10.78
CA LEU A 86 2.83 7.80 12.20
C LEU A 86 4.28 7.85 12.71
N LEU A 87 5.10 6.84 12.39
CA LEU A 87 6.52 6.83 12.77
C LEU A 87 7.26 8.05 12.20
N LEU A 88 7.03 8.36 10.92
CA LEU A 88 7.58 9.55 10.28
C LEU A 88 7.19 10.84 11.03
N ALA A 89 5.92 11.01 11.39
CA ALA A 89 5.43 12.17 12.12
C ALA A 89 6.11 12.31 13.49
N THR A 90 6.17 11.22 14.27
CA THR A 90 6.84 11.23 15.59
C THR A 90 8.32 11.58 15.47
N SER A 91 9.04 11.04 14.49
CA SER A 91 10.45 11.37 14.25
C SER A 91 10.64 12.84 13.88
N MET A 92 9.77 13.41 13.04
CA MET A 92 9.85 14.82 12.67
C MET A 92 9.65 15.73 13.88
N ILE A 93 8.67 15.42 14.74
CA ILE A 93 8.44 16.19 15.98
C ILE A 93 9.67 16.13 16.86
N GLY A 94 10.20 14.93 17.13
CA GLY A 94 11.36 14.77 18.00
C GLY A 94 12.62 15.50 17.51
N VAL A 95 12.85 15.55 16.19
CA VAL A 95 13.96 16.32 15.60
C VAL A 95 13.70 17.83 15.65
N SER A 96 12.44 18.26 15.57
CA SER A 96 12.10 19.69 15.60
C SER A 96 12.19 20.30 17.00
N GLU A 97 12.07 19.47 18.05
CA GLU A 97 12.16 19.89 19.46
C GLU A 97 13.59 19.80 20.04
N ALA A 98 14.49 19.07 19.38
CA ALA A 98 15.89 18.90 19.80
C ALA A 98 16.74 20.16 19.53
#